data_AF-E1ZQF2-F1
#
_entry.id   AF-E1ZQF2-F1
#
_cell.length_a   1.000
_cell.length_b   1.000
_cell.length_c   1.000
_cell.angle_alpha   90.00
_cell.angle_beta   90.00
_cell.angle_gamma   90.00
#
_symmetry.space_group_name_H-M   'P 1'
#
loop_
_entity.id
_entity.type
_entity.pdbx_description
1 polymer ?
#
loop_
_entity_poly.entity_id
_entity_poly.type
_entity_poly.pdbx_seq_one_letter_code
_entity_poly.pdbx_strand_id
1 'polypeptide(L)'
;MVVGGDQPFRFPAAFTFVLRAFATLEGIGKALDPGFKFAAVAAPYASELLDLRDSRSQSSFLLAQLQQQAADLGQAAAAMPLRVQRIESTMAQLEAGDLKLRVRVLEAERADRRSGVIQAATINSIGCMGLLNVGVQLALAGQPAAAGAALSLSAVCAGLVLYGFRRVKRLDRFEKSIRTGTSYNPND
;
A
#
# COMPACT_ATOMS: atom_id res chain seq x y z
N MET A 1 13.03 11.11 -14.15
CA MET A 1 12.26 10.01 -13.53
C MET A 1 10.81 10.50 -13.44
N VAL A 2 9.95 10.06 -14.35
CA VAL A 2 8.53 10.45 -14.41
C VAL A 2 7.79 9.57 -13.41
N VAL A 3 7.29 10.16 -12.32
CA VAL A 3 6.41 9.46 -11.37
C VAL A 3 5.19 10.34 -11.14
N GLY A 4 4.20 10.11 -11.98
CA GLY A 4 2.82 10.57 -11.87
C GLY A 4 1.97 9.52 -12.57
N GLY A 5 2.02 8.30 -12.04
CA GLY A 5 1.49 7.11 -12.69
C GLY A 5 -0.03 7.17 -12.84
N ASP A 6 -0.48 6.94 -14.07
CA ASP A 6 -1.48 5.93 -14.45
C ASP A 6 -2.62 5.69 -13.44
N GLN A 7 -3.24 6.76 -12.93
CA GLN A 7 -4.54 6.60 -12.30
C GLN A 7 -5.56 6.62 -13.43
N PRO A 8 -6.16 5.47 -13.79
CA PRO A 8 -7.15 5.44 -14.86
C PRO A 8 -8.27 6.39 -14.47
N PHE A 9 -8.58 7.33 -15.35
CA PHE A 9 -9.66 8.28 -15.15
C PHE A 9 -10.95 7.51 -14.82
N ARG A 10 -11.40 7.62 -13.58
CA ARG A 10 -12.63 6.96 -13.13
C ARG A 10 -13.79 7.89 -13.42
N PHE A 11 -14.50 7.61 -14.50
CA PHE A 11 -15.79 8.24 -14.73
C PHE A 11 -16.70 7.94 -13.52
N PRO A 12 -17.31 8.96 -12.90
CA PRO A 12 -18.23 8.75 -11.79
C PRO A 12 -19.35 7.78 -12.18
N ALA A 13 -19.69 6.84 -11.30
CA ALA A 13 -20.59 5.72 -11.60
C ALA A 13 -21.95 6.15 -12.17
N ALA A 14 -22.48 7.30 -11.72
CA ALA A 14 -23.73 7.86 -12.22
C ALA A 14 -23.67 8.18 -13.73
N PHE A 15 -22.57 8.77 -14.21
CA PHE A 15 -22.40 9.07 -15.63
C PHE A 15 -22.29 7.80 -16.48
N THR A 16 -21.58 6.78 -16.00
CA THR A 16 -21.48 5.49 -16.70
C THR A 16 -22.83 4.79 -16.81
N PHE A 17 -23.66 4.85 -15.76
CA PHE A 17 -25.01 4.27 -15.79
C PHE A 17 -25.91 4.96 -16.83
N VAL A 18 -25.88 6.30 -16.87
CA VAL A 18 -26.64 7.10 -17.84
C VAL A 18 -26.19 6.82 -19.28
N LEU A 19 -24.88 6.76 -19.53
CA LEU A 19 -24.35 6.44 -20.85
C LEU A 19 -24.72 5.03 -21.31
N ARG A 20 -24.69 4.04 -20.40
CA ARG A 20 -25.14 2.67 -20.67
C ARG A 20 -26.62 2.63 -21.06
N ALA A 21 -27.48 3.36 -20.34
CA ALA A 21 -28.90 3.42 -20.63
C ALA A 21 -29.17 4.03 -22.02
N PHE A 22 -28.50 5.13 -22.37
CA PHE A 22 -28.63 5.73 -23.71
C PHE A 22 -28.11 4.81 -24.81
N ALA A 23 -26.98 4.12 -24.61
CA ALA A 23 -26.44 3.18 -25.58
C ALA A 23 -27.39 1.98 -25.82
N THR A 24 -28.02 1.45 -24.76
CA THR A 24 -29.03 0.39 -24.91
C THR A 24 -30.29 0.86 -25.62
N LEU A 25 -30.73 2.09 -25.34
CA LEU A 25 -31.92 2.68 -25.96
C LEU A 25 -31.68 2.95 -27.45
N GLU A 26 -30.51 3.48 -27.81
CA GLU A 26 -30.11 3.68 -29.20
C GLU A 26 -29.96 2.34 -29.94
N GLY A 27 -29.39 1.32 -29.31
CA GLY A 27 -29.28 -0.03 -29.88
C GLY A 27 -30.64 -0.65 -30.19
N ILE A 28 -31.64 -0.52 -29.31
CA ILE A 28 -33.01 -0.99 -29.54
C ILE A 28 -33.69 -0.17 -30.64
N GLY A 29 -33.52 1.15 -30.64
CA GLY A 29 -34.08 2.03 -31.68
C GLY A 29 -33.52 1.73 -33.07
N LYS A 30 -32.22 1.46 -33.17
CA LYS A 30 -31.55 1.04 -34.42
C LYS A 30 -31.96 -0.34 -34.91
N ALA A 31 -32.39 -1.23 -34.01
CA ALA A 31 -32.90 -2.55 -34.37
C ALA A 31 -34.27 -2.49 -35.06
N LEU A 32 -35.09 -1.48 -34.75
CA LEU A 32 -36.41 -1.27 -35.38
C LEU A 32 -36.34 -0.39 -36.64
N ASP A 33 -35.53 0.68 -36.61
CA ASP A 33 -35.32 1.57 -37.76
C ASP A 33 -33.80 1.85 -37.93
N PRO A 34 -33.17 1.38 -39.01
CA PRO A 34 -31.75 1.61 -39.28
C PRO A 34 -31.36 3.10 -39.32
N GLY A 35 -32.31 3.99 -39.63
CA GLY A 35 -32.13 5.44 -39.70
C GLY A 35 -32.20 6.15 -38.35
N PHE A 36 -32.73 5.50 -37.30
CA PHE A 36 -33.04 6.13 -36.01
C PHE A 36 -31.81 6.75 -35.34
N LYS A 37 -31.88 8.02 -34.94
CA LYS A 37 -30.83 8.70 -34.16
C LYS A 37 -31.46 9.29 -32.92
N PHE A 38 -31.13 8.75 -31.75
CA PHE A 38 -31.71 9.21 -30.48
C PHE A 38 -31.52 10.71 -30.26
N ALA A 39 -30.34 11.25 -30.60
CA ALA A 39 -30.04 12.68 -30.47
C ALA A 39 -31.00 13.59 -31.25
N ALA A 40 -31.48 13.17 -32.43
CA ALA A 40 -32.41 13.97 -33.23
C ALA A 40 -33.82 14.03 -32.60
N VAL A 41 -34.23 12.94 -31.94
CA VAL A 41 -35.53 12.84 -31.25
C VAL A 41 -35.47 13.55 -29.90
N ALA A 42 -34.33 13.51 -29.21
CA ALA A 42 -34.14 14.14 -27.90
C ALA A 42 -33.88 15.65 -27.97
N ALA A 43 -33.44 16.18 -29.12
CA ALA A 43 -33.16 17.60 -29.32
C ALA A 43 -34.29 18.56 -28.91
N PRO A 44 -35.55 18.39 -29.37
CA PRO A 44 -36.65 19.30 -28.99
C PRO A 44 -36.98 19.26 -27.49
N TYR A 45 -36.91 18.08 -26.87
CA TYR A 45 -37.14 17.94 -25.43
C TYR A 45 -36.02 18.56 -24.60
N ALA A 46 -34.78 18.53 -25.09
CA ALA A 46 -33.67 19.21 -24.45
C ALA A 46 -33.83 20.74 -24.50
N SER A 47 -34.29 21.30 -25.63
CA SER A 47 -34.60 22.74 -25.73
C SER A 47 -35.76 23.14 -24.82
N GLU A 48 -36.83 22.35 -24.74
CA GLU A 48 -37.95 22.65 -23.84
C GLU A 48 -37.52 22.63 -22.36
N LEU A 49 -36.69 21.66 -21.95
CA LEU A 49 -36.16 21.60 -20.59
C LEU A 49 -35.17 22.75 -20.27
N LEU A 50 -34.45 23.25 -21.27
CA LEU A 50 -33.58 24.42 -21.13
C LEU A 50 -34.39 25.70 -21.04
N ASP A 51 -35.39 25.90 -21.91
CA ASP A 51 -36.26 27.08 -21.92
C ASP A 51 -37.13 27.18 -20.66
N LEU A 52 -37.64 26.04 -20.15
CA LEU A 52 -38.35 25.97 -18.87
C LEU A 52 -37.44 26.31 -17.68
N ARG A 53 -36.14 26.03 -17.79
CA ARG A 53 -35.15 26.32 -16.75
C ARG A 53 -34.67 27.76 -16.79
N ASP A 54 -34.52 28.34 -17.99
CA ASP A 54 -34.20 29.74 -18.20
C ASP A 54 -35.34 30.68 -17.77
N SER A 55 -36.59 30.31 -18.06
CA SER A 55 -37.76 31.15 -17.74
C SER A 55 -38.06 31.26 -16.25
N ARG A 56 -37.59 30.32 -15.41
CA ARG A 56 -37.99 30.25 -13.99
C ARG A 56 -36.87 30.59 -12.99
N SER A 57 -35.59 30.63 -13.37
CA SER A 57 -34.55 30.57 -12.33
C SER A 57 -33.17 31.17 -12.61
N GLN A 58 -32.84 31.70 -13.79
CA GLN A 58 -31.43 31.96 -14.09
C GLN A 58 -30.77 33.00 -13.17
N SER A 59 -31.44 34.10 -12.83
CA SER A 59 -30.90 35.13 -11.93
C SER A 59 -31.00 34.76 -10.45
N SER A 60 -32.15 34.23 -10.02
CA SER A 60 -32.41 33.87 -8.62
C SER A 60 -31.63 32.64 -8.16
N PHE A 61 -31.43 31.65 -9.03
CA PHE A 61 -30.66 30.44 -8.72
C PHE A 61 -29.16 30.69 -8.72
N LEU A 62 -28.63 31.52 -9.63
CA LEU A 62 -27.21 31.92 -9.61
C LEU A 62 -26.90 32.78 -8.39
N LEU A 63 -27.77 33.73 -8.04
CA LEU A 63 -27.62 34.53 -6.82
C LEU A 63 -27.75 33.67 -5.56
N ALA A 64 -28.73 32.76 -5.50
CA ALA A 64 -28.88 31.85 -4.35
C ALA A 64 -27.69 30.90 -4.20
N GLN A 65 -27.15 30.36 -5.30
CA GLN A 65 -25.96 29.52 -5.26
C GLN A 65 -24.70 30.30 -4.88
N LEU A 66 -24.51 31.51 -5.41
CA LEU A 66 -23.39 32.38 -5.02
C LEU A 66 -23.49 32.78 -3.56
N GLN A 67 -24.69 33.07 -3.06
CA GLN A 67 -24.91 33.40 -1.65
C GLN A 67 -24.67 32.20 -0.74
N GLN A 68 -25.08 31.01 -1.17
CA GLN A 68 -24.88 29.77 -0.41
C GLN A 68 -23.41 29.34 -0.43
N GLN A 69 -22.72 29.44 -1.57
CA GLN A 69 -21.27 29.23 -1.66
C GLN A 69 -20.50 30.28 -0.87
N ALA A 70 -20.90 31.56 -0.91
CA ALA A 70 -20.25 32.61 -0.12
C ALA A 70 -20.50 32.43 1.39
N ALA A 71 -21.67 31.94 1.80
CA ALA A 71 -21.95 31.59 3.19
C ALA A 71 -21.12 30.40 3.65
N ASP A 72 -21.03 29.35 2.83
CA ASP A 72 -20.21 28.16 3.12
C ASP A 72 -18.72 28.49 3.16
N LEU A 73 -18.25 29.32 2.22
CA LEU A 73 -16.88 29.83 2.20
C LEU A 73 -16.61 30.81 3.35
N GLY A 74 -17.59 31.61 3.75
CA GLY A 74 -17.50 32.51 4.89
C GLY A 74 -17.40 31.76 6.22
N GLN A 75 -18.19 30.69 6.39
CA GLN A 75 -18.09 29.80 7.54
C GLN A 75 -16.80 28.98 7.52
N ALA A 76 -16.35 28.53 6.34
CA ALA A 76 -15.06 27.86 6.18
C ALA A 76 -13.89 28.81 6.49
N ALA A 77 -13.96 30.07 6.06
CA ALA A 77 -12.99 31.13 6.37
C ALA A 77 -13.03 31.52 7.86
N ALA A 78 -14.20 31.53 8.50
CA ALA A 78 -14.31 31.71 9.95
C ALA A 78 -13.69 30.54 10.74
N ALA A 79 -13.67 29.33 10.16
CA ALA A 79 -13.01 28.15 10.73
C ALA A 79 -11.54 27.99 10.28
N MET A 80 -11.05 28.79 9.31
CA MET A 80 -9.65 28.78 8.89
C MET A 80 -8.65 29.10 10.00
N PRO A 81 -8.89 30.04 10.94
CA PRO A 81 -7.96 30.34 12.03
C PRO A 81 -7.59 29.11 12.85
N LEU A 82 -8.58 28.25 13.15
CA LEU A 82 -8.38 27.02 13.91
C LEU A 82 -7.57 25.97 13.13
N ARG A 83 -7.71 25.94 11.80
CA ARG A 83 -6.94 25.04 10.93
C ARG A 83 -5.49 25.51 10.78
N VAL A 84 -5.27 26.81 10.64
CA VAL A 84 -3.94 27.41 10.57
C VAL A 84 -3.19 27.19 11.88
N GLN A 85 -3.83 27.40 13.04
CA GLN A 85 -3.23 27.11 14.35
C GLN A 85 -2.81 25.64 14.53
N ARG A 86 -3.57 24.70 13.97
CA ARG A 86 -3.20 23.28 13.98
C ARG A 86 -1.97 22.99 13.12
N ILE A 87 -1.85 23.64 11.96
CA ILE A 87 -0.68 23.51 11.09
C ILE A 87 0.55 24.13 11.75
N GLU A 88 0.41 25.32 12.33
CA GLU A 88 1.48 26.03 13.03
C GLU A 88 2.00 25.22 14.23
N SER A 89 1.11 24.63 15.04
CA SER A 89 1.53 23.76 16.14
C SER A 89 2.20 22.46 15.67
N THR A 90 1.78 21.88 14.55
CA THR A 90 2.50 20.73 13.96
C THR A 90 3.85 21.12 13.36
N MET A 91 3.94 22.31 12.76
CA MET A 91 5.18 22.88 12.22
C MET A 91 6.16 23.20 13.35
N ALA A 92 5.68 23.80 14.44
CA ALA A 92 6.46 24.08 15.64
C ALA A 92 6.97 22.79 16.32
N GLN A 93 6.14 21.74 16.38
CA GLN A 93 6.57 20.42 16.87
C GLN A 93 7.60 19.75 15.94
N LEU A 94 7.51 19.99 14.63
CA LEU A 94 8.50 19.55 13.64
C LEU A 94 9.83 20.32 13.79
N GLU A 95 9.78 21.65 13.92
CA GLU A 95 10.96 22.51 14.13
C GLU A 95 11.66 22.23 15.46
N ALA A 96 10.89 21.98 16.52
CA ALA A 96 11.41 21.55 17.82
C ALA A 96 11.92 20.10 17.82
N GLY A 97 11.70 19.34 16.75
CA GLY A 97 12.13 17.94 16.62
C GLY A 97 11.40 16.95 17.53
N ASP A 98 10.29 17.35 18.18
CA ASP A 98 9.51 16.49 19.10
C ASP A 98 8.35 15.76 18.39
N LEU A 99 8.24 15.88 17.07
CA LEU A 99 7.23 15.12 16.32
C LEU A 99 7.57 13.61 16.30
N LYS A 100 7.06 12.88 17.29
CA LYS A 100 7.16 11.42 17.38
C LYS A 100 6.16 10.74 16.46
N LEU A 101 6.53 10.62 15.19
CA LEU A 101 5.80 9.85 14.19
C LEU A 101 5.91 8.35 14.51
N ARG A 102 4.89 7.78 15.15
CA ARG A 102 4.75 6.31 15.29
C ARG A 102 4.24 5.74 13.97
N VAL A 103 5.09 5.69 12.95
CA VAL A 103 4.76 4.98 11.71
C VAL A 103 4.95 3.49 11.96
N ARG A 104 3.85 2.72 11.98
CA ARG A 104 3.92 1.26 11.83
C ARG A 104 4.26 0.96 10.37
N VAL A 105 5.55 1.02 10.05
CA VAL A 105 6.02 0.54 8.75
C VAL A 105 6.07 -0.98 8.85
N LEU A 106 5.03 -1.65 8.36
CA LEU A 106 4.97 -3.13 8.30
C LEU A 106 6.19 -3.71 7.56
N GLU A 107 6.78 -2.94 6.65
CA GLU A 107 8.00 -3.30 5.94
C GLU A 107 9.26 -3.18 6.82
N ALA A 108 9.36 -2.16 7.69
CA ALA A 108 10.46 -2.02 8.64
C ALA A 108 10.36 -3.06 9.75
N GLU A 109 9.15 -3.36 10.23
CA GLU A 109 8.93 -4.43 11.22
C GLU A 109 9.28 -5.81 10.65
N ARG A 110 9.01 -6.05 9.36
CA ARG A 110 9.47 -7.27 8.66
C ARG A 110 10.99 -7.29 8.46
N ALA A 111 11.59 -6.16 8.08
CA ALA A 111 13.04 -6.04 7.89
C ALA A 111 13.81 -6.25 9.20
N ASP A 112 13.29 -5.72 10.32
CA ASP A 112 13.89 -5.89 11.63
C ASP A 112 13.77 -7.33 12.13
N ARG A 113 12.60 -7.96 11.92
CA ARG A 113 12.40 -9.38 12.24
C ARG A 113 13.31 -10.30 11.41
N ARG A 114 13.54 -9.96 10.13
CA ARG A 114 14.52 -10.62 9.26
C ARG A 114 15.95 -10.44 9.79
N SER A 115 16.30 -9.21 10.19
CA SER A 115 17.60 -8.90 10.78
C SER A 115 17.85 -9.75 12.03
N GLY A 116 16.88 -9.84 12.95
CA GLY A 116 17.00 -10.65 14.17
C GLY A 116 17.23 -12.13 13.91
N VAL A 117 16.53 -12.72 12.93
CA VAL A 117 16.74 -14.15 12.56
C VAL A 117 18.11 -14.37 11.93
N ILE A 118 18.56 -13.47 11.06
CA ILE A 118 19.90 -13.53 10.44
C ILE A 118 21.00 -13.31 11.48
N GLN A 119 20.79 -12.41 12.43
CA GLN A 119 21.72 -12.11 13.51
C GLN A 119 21.89 -13.32 14.44
N ALA A 120 20.80 -13.99 14.82
CA ALA A 120 20.85 -15.21 15.62
C ALA A 120 21.60 -16.35 14.89
N ALA A 121 21.38 -16.51 13.58
CA ALA A 121 22.12 -17.48 12.77
C ALA A 121 23.62 -17.14 12.70
N THR A 122 23.94 -15.86 12.54
CA THR A 122 25.32 -15.36 12.52
C THR A 122 26.04 -15.65 13.83
N ILE A 123 25.44 -15.30 14.98
CA ILE A 123 26.03 -15.55 16.30
C ILE A 123 26.28 -17.05 16.52
N ASN A 124 25.32 -17.91 16.16
CA ASN A 124 25.48 -19.35 16.33
C ASN A 124 26.58 -19.92 15.41
N SER A 125 26.70 -19.40 14.18
CA SER A 125 27.78 -19.80 13.27
C SER A 125 29.17 -19.39 13.76
N ILE A 126 29.31 -18.19 14.34
CA ILE A 126 30.56 -17.72 14.95
C ILE A 126 30.92 -18.61 16.16
N GLY A 127 29.94 -18.95 17.00
CA GLY A 127 30.14 -19.87 18.12
C GLY A 127 30.63 -21.26 17.68
N CYS A 128 30.02 -21.83 16.63
CA CYS A 128 30.49 -23.10 16.05
C CYS A 128 31.92 -23.02 15.53
N MET A 129 32.28 -21.95 14.82
CA MET A 129 33.62 -21.72 14.31
C MET A 129 34.64 -21.61 15.44
N GLY A 130 34.31 -20.90 16.53
CA GLY A 130 35.13 -20.79 17.72
C GLY A 130 35.35 -22.15 18.41
N LEU A 131 34.28 -22.92 18.59
CA LEU A 131 34.36 -24.27 19.16
C LEU A 131 35.18 -25.24 18.30
N LEU A 132 35.07 -25.15 16.97
CA LEU A 132 35.93 -25.91 16.05
C LEU A 132 37.40 -25.56 16.25
N ASN A 133 37.72 -24.27 16.30
CA ASN A 133 39.11 -23.80 16.45
C ASN A 133 39.71 -24.29 17.78
N VAL A 134 38.95 -24.17 18.87
CA VAL A 134 39.34 -24.68 20.19
C VAL A 134 39.52 -26.21 20.18
N GLY A 135 38.61 -26.96 19.55
CA GLY A 135 38.71 -28.41 19.43
C GLY A 135 39.94 -28.87 18.66
N VAL A 136 40.29 -28.18 17.57
CA VAL A 136 41.51 -28.47 16.78
C VAL A 136 42.77 -28.15 17.58
N GLN A 137 42.81 -27.02 18.30
CA GLN A 137 43.95 -26.67 19.14
C GLN A 137 44.17 -27.66 20.29
N LEU A 138 43.11 -28.12 20.94
CA LEU A 138 43.17 -29.17 21.97
C LEU A 138 43.63 -30.52 21.43
N ALA A 139 43.26 -30.86 20.19
CA ALA A 139 43.74 -32.07 19.52
C ALA A 139 45.25 -32.01 19.27
N LEU A 140 45.75 -30.85 18.81
CA LEU A 140 47.18 -30.61 18.59
C LEU A 140 47.98 -30.56 19.90
N ALA A 141 47.37 -30.12 21.00
CA ALA A 141 48.00 -30.05 22.33
C ALA A 141 48.18 -31.41 23.04
N GLY A 142 47.78 -32.53 22.41
CA GLY A 142 48.06 -33.87 22.90
C GLY A 142 47.14 -34.37 24.03
N GLN A 143 45.97 -33.75 24.24
CA GLN A 143 44.92 -34.25 25.14
C GLN A 143 43.75 -34.86 24.35
N PRO A 144 43.82 -36.15 23.96
CA PRO A 144 42.83 -36.76 23.07
C PRO A 144 41.42 -36.85 23.68
N ALA A 145 41.31 -37.01 25.01
CA ALA A 145 40.03 -37.07 25.70
C ALA A 145 39.27 -35.71 25.68
N ALA A 146 39.98 -34.61 25.92
CA ALA A 146 39.41 -33.26 25.90
C ALA A 146 39.13 -32.79 24.47
N ALA A 147 39.98 -33.16 23.51
CA ALA A 147 39.78 -32.89 22.10
C ALA A 147 38.54 -33.60 21.52
N GLY A 148 38.34 -34.88 21.85
CA GLY A 148 37.16 -35.64 21.43
C GLY A 148 35.84 -35.06 21.95
N ALA A 149 35.83 -34.59 23.20
CA ALA A 149 34.68 -33.90 23.78
C ALA A 149 34.39 -32.56 23.07
N ALA A 150 35.41 -31.75 22.80
CA ALA A 150 35.24 -30.46 22.10
C ALA A 150 34.78 -30.63 20.64
N LEU A 151 35.32 -31.63 19.92
CA LEU A 151 34.95 -31.91 18.53
C LEU A 151 33.54 -32.48 18.39
N SER A 152 33.12 -33.36 19.31
CA SER A 152 31.75 -33.90 19.32
C SER A 152 30.73 -32.80 19.65
N LEU A 153 31.01 -31.93 20.62
CA LEU A 153 30.18 -30.78 20.95
C LEU A 153 30.04 -29.83 19.74
N SER A 154 31.15 -29.61 19.03
CA SER A 154 31.18 -28.79 17.82
C SER A 154 30.35 -29.39 16.68
N ALA A 155 30.45 -30.71 16.45
CA ALA A 155 29.66 -31.39 15.43
C ALA A 155 28.14 -31.30 15.69
N VAL A 156 27.72 -31.41 16.96
CA VAL A 156 26.31 -31.23 17.37
C VAL A 156 25.88 -29.78 17.14
N CYS A 157 26.71 -28.82 17.51
CA CYS A 157 26.44 -27.39 17.33
C CYS A 157 26.32 -27.02 15.84
N ALA A 158 27.21 -27.55 14.99
CA ALA A 158 27.17 -27.38 13.54
C ALA A 158 25.90 -27.98 12.91
N GLY A 159 25.45 -29.14 13.40
CA GLY A 159 24.18 -29.75 12.99
C GLY A 159 22.97 -28.88 13.32
N LEU A 160 22.93 -28.28 14.51
CA LEU A 160 21.86 -27.35 14.92
C LEU A 160 21.87 -26.06 14.09
N VAL A 161 23.04 -25.51 13.77
CA VAL A 161 23.18 -24.35 12.87
C VAL A 161 22.65 -24.67 11.48
N LEU A 162 23.01 -25.82 10.91
CA LEU A 162 22.52 -26.26 9.60
C LEU A 162 20.99 -26.43 9.58
N TYR A 163 20.42 -26.97 10.66
CA TYR A 163 18.97 -27.07 10.81
C TYR A 163 18.31 -25.68 10.90
N GLY A 164 18.93 -24.76 11.63
CA GLY A 164 18.55 -23.35 11.68
C GLY A 164 18.53 -22.69 10.30
N PHE A 165 19.60 -22.84 9.51
CA PHE A 165 19.69 -22.32 8.14
C PHE A 165 18.63 -22.90 7.20
N ARG A 166 18.30 -24.19 7.32
CA ARG A 166 17.19 -24.80 6.57
C ARG A 166 15.85 -24.16 6.91
N ARG A 167 15.63 -23.80 8.17
CA ARG A 167 14.41 -23.09 8.62
C ARG A 167 14.36 -21.68 8.04
N VAL A 168 15.49 -20.96 8.02
CA VAL A 168 15.59 -19.61 7.43
C VAL A 168 15.31 -19.64 5.93
N LYS A 169 15.86 -20.62 5.18
CA LYS A 169 15.59 -20.78 3.75
C LYS A 169 14.12 -21.08 3.44
N ARG A 170 13.40 -21.78 4.33
CA ARG A 170 11.96 -22.01 4.19
C ARG A 170 11.15 -20.72 4.35
N LEU A 171 11.51 -19.87 5.31
CA LEU A 171 10.87 -18.55 5.48
C LEU A 171 11.12 -17.65 4.27
N ASP A 172 12.35 -17.62 3.73
CA ASP A 172 12.70 -16.80 2.57
C ASP A 172 11.92 -17.20 1.30
N ARG A 173 11.70 -18.52 1.10
CA ARG A 173 10.82 -19.03 0.04
C ARG A 173 9.35 -18.65 0.25
N PHE A 174 8.86 -18.71 1.48
CA PHE A 174 7.49 -18.31 1.81
C PHE A 174 7.27 -16.80 1.53
N GLU A 175 8.20 -15.93 1.91
CA GLU A 175 8.10 -14.49 1.64
C GLU A 175 8.19 -14.17 0.14
N LYS A 176 9.05 -14.86 -0.61
CA LYS A 176 9.15 -14.69 -2.06
C LYS A 176 7.84 -15.06 -2.76
N SER A 177 7.15 -16.11 -2.30
CA SER A 177 5.85 -16.51 -2.85
C SER A 177 4.77 -15.42 -2.68
N ILE A 178 4.71 -14.77 -1.51
CA ILE A 178 3.77 -13.67 -1.23
C ILE A 178 4.05 -12.45 -2.12
N ARG A 179 5.33 -12.09 -2.30
CA ARG A 179 5.73 -10.93 -3.13
C ARG A 179 5.49 -11.16 -4.63
N THR A 180 5.58 -12.40 -5.11
CA THR A 180 5.45 -12.72 -6.54
C THR A 180 4.05 -13.21 -6.92
N GLY A 181 3.13 -13.32 -5.94
CA GLY A 181 1.76 -13.83 -6.17
C GLY A 181 1.69 -15.31 -6.55
N THR A 182 2.77 -16.06 -6.37
CA THR A 182 2.86 -17.49 -6.70
C THR A 182 2.54 -18.34 -5.47
N SER A 183 1.78 -19.41 -5.66
CA SER A 183 1.35 -20.28 -4.56
C SER A 183 2.54 -21.02 -3.92
N TYR A 184 2.64 -20.98 -2.59
CA TYR A 184 3.69 -21.64 -1.82
C TYR A 184 3.45 -23.15 -1.72
N ASN A 185 4.41 -23.97 -2.19
CA ASN A 185 4.44 -25.41 -1.94
C ASN A 185 5.42 -25.73 -0.80
N PRO A 186 4.94 -26.22 0.37
CA PRO A 186 5.79 -26.54 1.52
C PRO A 186 6.75 -27.73 1.31
N ASN A 187 6.62 -28.46 0.19
CA ASN A 187 7.32 -29.72 -0.06
C ASN A 187 8.39 -29.65 -1.17
N ASP A 188 8.63 -28.48 -1.77
CA ASP A 188 9.76 -28.19 -2.70
C ASP A 188 10.89 -27.40 -2.00
#